data_AF-A0A0M3J1M8-F1
#
_entry.id   AF-A0A0M3J1M8-F1
#
_cell.length_a   1.000
_cell.length_b   1.000
_cell.length_c   1.000
_cell.angle_alpha   90.00
_cell.angle_beta   90.00
_cell.angle_gamma   90.00
#
_symmetry.space_group_name_H-M   'P 1'
#
loop_
_entity.id
_entity.type
_entity.pdbx_description
1 polymer ?
#
loop_
_entity_poly.entity_id
_entity_poly.type
_entity_poly.pdbx_seq_one_letter_code
_entity_poly.pdbx_strand_id
1 'polypeptide(L)'
;MRFSADLNKSIRINATRFFIPLRNINHLTRLKAMHSLRAMLDKASARFAVRMLPMHVAFDLAEQDELLPSVVVINTLLAGLASVFATLLLIPSMRNCLLMAWATVSINMGVMALLCVSGCRLDVITTIIILLSIGYSVDFSSHLLVHFHQHANSFNAEALSTVAWPILQSSLSTVIGIVCISPVNVSVVSCFFVR
;
A
#
# COMPACT_ATOMS: atom_id res chain seq x y z
N MET A 1 8.31 32.13 -12.40
CA MET A 1 9.36 32.15 -13.43
C MET A 1 10.69 31.90 -12.75
N ARG A 2 11.52 30.98 -13.25
CA ARG A 2 12.93 30.88 -12.84
C ARG A 2 13.77 31.34 -14.02
N PHE A 3 14.51 32.43 -13.83
CA PHE A 3 15.41 32.97 -14.85
C PHE A 3 16.80 32.40 -14.61
N SER A 4 17.42 31.86 -15.65
CA SER A 4 18.85 31.58 -15.68
C SER A 4 19.46 32.65 -16.57
N ALA A 5 20.13 33.63 -15.97
CA ALA A 5 20.80 34.70 -16.69
C ALA A 5 22.22 34.23 -17.00
N ASP A 6 22.46 33.88 -18.26
CA ASP A 6 23.80 33.59 -18.76
C ASP A 6 24.39 34.93 -19.24
N LEU A 7 25.53 35.35 -18.68
CA LEU A 7 26.03 36.73 -18.69
C LEU A 7 26.47 37.29 -20.06
N ASN A 8 26.15 36.63 -21.18
CA ASN A 8 26.54 37.13 -22.52
C ASN A 8 25.66 36.67 -23.70
N LYS A 9 24.44 36.15 -23.49
CA LYS A 9 23.55 35.71 -24.60
C LYS A 9 22.09 36.04 -24.32
N SER A 10 21.36 36.37 -25.40
CA SER A 10 19.91 36.59 -25.49
C SER A 10 19.09 35.87 -24.40
N ILE A 11 18.20 36.59 -23.73
CA ILE A 11 17.31 36.07 -22.67
C ILE A 11 16.56 34.83 -23.18
N ARG A 12 16.93 33.63 -22.68
CA ARG A 12 16.24 32.36 -22.95
C ARG A 12 15.30 32.04 -21.80
N ILE A 13 14.00 31.91 -22.12
CA ILE A 13 12.97 31.53 -21.14
C ILE A 13 12.87 30.01 -21.10
N ASN A 14 13.38 29.37 -20.04
CA ASN A 14 13.31 27.91 -19.88
C ASN A 14 11.96 27.42 -19.35
N ALA A 15 11.26 28.20 -18.52
CA ALA A 15 9.99 27.79 -17.93
C ALA A 15 9.12 28.97 -17.51
N THR A 16 7.83 28.86 -17.83
CA THR A 16 6.77 29.78 -17.38
C THR A 16 5.71 29.01 -16.60
N ARG A 17 5.12 29.63 -15.59
CA ARG A 17 4.00 29.06 -14.82
C ARG A 17 2.84 30.05 -14.90
N PHE A 18 1.67 29.54 -15.26
CA PHE A 18 0.43 30.30 -15.29
C PHE A 18 -0.47 29.77 -14.19
N PHE A 19 -1.04 30.68 -13.39
CA PHE A 19 -1.98 30.32 -12.34
C PHE A 19 -3.40 30.41 -12.89
N ILE A 20 -4.12 29.29 -12.85
CA ILE A 20 -5.52 29.21 -13.27
C ILE A 20 -6.32 28.77 -12.04
N PRO A 21 -7.16 29.63 -11.46
CA PRO A 21 -8.01 29.24 -10.35
C PRO A 21 -9.07 28.27 -10.84
N LEU A 22 -9.18 27.12 -10.18
CA LEU A 22 -10.21 26.13 -10.45
C LEU A 22 -11.41 26.41 -9.52
N ARG A 23 -12.63 26.40 -10.06
CA ARG A 23 -13.85 26.68 -9.30
C ARG A 23 -14.70 25.42 -9.16
N ASN A 24 -15.27 25.23 -7.97
CA ASN A 24 -16.23 24.15 -7.68
C ASN A 24 -15.68 22.72 -7.90
N ILE A 25 -14.44 22.47 -7.46
CA ILE A 25 -13.85 21.13 -7.48
C ILE A 25 -14.22 20.40 -6.18
N ASN A 26 -15.00 19.32 -6.33
CA ASN A 26 -15.29 18.34 -5.28
C ASN A 26 -14.56 17.03 -5.60
N HIS A 27 -14.52 16.10 -4.63
CA HIS A 27 -13.88 14.79 -4.79
C HIS A 27 -14.35 14.03 -6.06
N LEU A 28 -15.64 14.10 -6.40
CA LEU A 28 -16.21 13.42 -7.57
C LEU A 28 -15.90 14.12 -8.90
N THR A 29 -15.76 15.45 -8.90
CA THR A 29 -15.52 16.24 -10.11
C THR A 29 -14.04 16.47 -10.39
N ARG A 30 -13.17 16.22 -9.40
CA ARG A 30 -11.72 16.41 -9.48
C ARG A 30 -11.07 15.61 -10.61
N LEU A 31 -11.47 14.36 -10.79
CA LEU A 31 -10.94 13.48 -11.86
C LEU A 31 -11.32 14.01 -13.25
N LYS A 32 -12.58 14.39 -13.42
CA LYS A 32 -13.09 14.97 -14.68
C LYS A 32 -12.44 16.32 -15.00
N ALA A 33 -12.21 17.15 -13.98
CA ALA A 33 -11.52 18.43 -14.12
C ALA A 33 -10.03 18.26 -14.48
N MET A 34 -9.37 17.25 -13.92
CA MET A 34 -8.00 16.89 -14.28
C MET A 34 -7.92 16.47 -15.75
N HIS A 35 -8.76 15.52 -16.18
CA HIS A 35 -8.79 15.02 -17.56
C HIS A 35 -9.13 16.11 -18.57
N SER A 36 -10.10 16.99 -18.27
CA SER A 36 -10.46 18.09 -19.16
C SER A 36 -9.34 19.13 -19.29
N LEU A 37 -8.65 19.43 -18.19
CA LEU A 37 -7.49 20.33 -18.21
C LEU A 37 -6.32 19.72 -18.98
N ARG A 38 -6.01 18.43 -18.76
CA ARG A 38 -4.98 17.69 -19.49
C ARG A 38 -5.27 17.70 -20.99
N ALA A 39 -6.51 17.41 -21.39
CA ALA A 39 -6.93 17.45 -22.79
C ALA A 39 -6.83 18.86 -23.44
N MET A 40 -7.10 19.93 -22.70
CA MET A 40 -6.88 21.30 -23.19
C MET A 40 -5.39 21.62 -23.35
N LEU A 41 -4.56 21.18 -22.40
CA LEU A 41 -3.12 21.36 -22.45
C LEU A 41 -2.47 20.55 -23.56
N ASP A 42 -2.97 19.35 -23.86
CA ASP A 42 -2.48 18.51 -24.96
C ASP A 42 -2.79 19.15 -26.34
N LYS A 43 -3.96 19.77 -26.48
CA LYS A 43 -4.30 20.54 -27.70
C LYS A 43 -3.42 21.79 -27.85
N ALA A 44 -3.18 22.50 -26.75
CA ALA A 44 -2.33 23.69 -26.76
C ALA A 44 -0.84 23.32 -27.00
N SER A 45 -0.36 22.23 -26.40
CA SER A 45 1.00 21.76 -26.56
C SER A 45 1.30 21.36 -28.00
N ALA A 46 0.35 20.68 -28.65
CA ALA A 46 0.44 20.34 -30.07
C ALA A 46 0.43 21.59 -30.97
N ARG A 47 -0.40 22.60 -30.64
CA ARG A 47 -0.53 23.83 -31.44
C ARG A 47 0.70 24.73 -31.36
N PHE A 48 1.31 24.85 -30.19
CA PHE A 48 2.43 25.76 -29.94
C PHE A 48 3.79 25.05 -29.94
N ALA A 49 3.83 23.73 -30.08
CA ALA A 49 5.05 22.90 -29.96
C ALA A 49 5.80 23.13 -28.63
N VAL A 50 5.07 23.44 -27.56
CA VAL A 50 5.62 23.68 -26.21
C VAL A 50 5.04 22.65 -25.26
N ARG A 51 5.89 22.01 -24.46
CA ARG A 51 5.47 21.08 -23.41
C ARG A 51 4.75 21.84 -22.29
N MET A 52 3.47 21.56 -22.09
CA MET A 52 2.67 22.11 -21.00
C MET A 52 2.28 21.01 -20.02
N LEU A 53 2.32 21.29 -18.72
CA LEU A 53 2.01 20.32 -17.67
C LEU A 53 1.07 20.97 -16.64
N PRO A 54 -0.06 20.32 -16.28
CA PRO A 54 -0.88 20.76 -15.16
C PRO A 54 -0.16 20.42 -13.85
N MET A 55 -0.08 21.36 -12.91
CA MET A 55 0.52 21.15 -11.58
C MET A 55 -0.48 21.59 -10.52
N HIS A 56 -1.03 20.63 -9.78
CA HIS A 56 -1.89 20.90 -8.63
C HIS A 56 -1.91 19.68 -7.70
N VAL A 57 -1.73 19.89 -6.39
CA VAL A 57 -1.67 18.81 -5.38
C VAL A 57 -2.92 17.90 -5.42
N ALA A 58 -4.09 18.48 -5.70
CA ALA A 58 -5.32 17.70 -5.79
C ALA A 58 -5.37 16.78 -7.03
N PHE A 59 -4.60 17.06 -8.09
CA PHE A 59 -4.53 16.18 -9.26
C PHE A 59 -3.66 14.96 -8.98
N ASP A 60 -2.57 15.11 -8.23
CA ASP A 60 -1.75 13.97 -7.82
C ASP A 60 -2.58 12.96 -7.01
N LEU A 61 -3.40 13.45 -6.07
CA LEU A 61 -4.34 12.63 -5.30
C LEU A 61 -5.43 12.00 -6.18
N ALA A 62 -5.92 12.70 -7.20
CA ALA A 62 -6.95 12.18 -8.10
C ALA A 62 -6.43 11.06 -9.00
N GLU A 63 -5.21 11.22 -9.52
CA GLU A 63 -4.53 10.23 -10.34
C GLU A 63 -4.21 8.98 -9.52
N GLN A 64 -3.81 9.14 -8.25
CA GLN A 64 -3.65 8.04 -7.31
C GLN A 64 -4.95 7.28 -7.07
N ASP A 65 -6.06 7.98 -6.77
CA ASP A 65 -7.38 7.35 -6.55
C ASP A 65 -7.87 6.58 -7.80
N GLU A 66 -7.54 7.07 -9.01
CA GLU A 66 -7.92 6.44 -10.29
C GLU A 66 -7.21 5.10 -10.50
N LEU A 67 -5.90 5.07 -10.22
CA LEU A 67 -5.05 3.90 -10.43
C LEU A 67 -5.11 2.91 -9.26
N LEU A 68 -5.56 3.35 -8.09
CA LEU A 68 -5.56 2.56 -6.88
C LEU A 68 -6.18 1.17 -7.03
N PRO A 69 -7.44 0.99 -7.52
CA PRO A 69 -8.08 -0.33 -7.49
C PRO A 69 -7.36 -1.38 -8.35
N SER A 70 -6.82 -0.98 -9.51
CA SER A 70 -6.06 -1.90 -10.36
C SER A 70 -4.73 -2.28 -9.72
N VAL A 71 -4.03 -1.31 -9.13
CA VAL A 71 -2.77 -1.54 -8.42
C VAL A 71 -2.97 -2.43 -7.20
N VAL A 72 -4.03 -2.23 -6.42
CA VAL A 72 -4.33 -3.08 -5.24
C VAL A 72 -4.47 -4.53 -5.65
N VAL A 73 -5.30 -4.81 -6.66
CA VAL A 73 -5.58 -6.19 -7.09
C VAL A 73 -4.32 -6.86 -7.61
N ILE A 74 -3.56 -6.20 -8.49
CA ILE A 74 -2.34 -6.75 -9.08
C ILE A 74 -1.28 -7.00 -7.99
N ASN A 75 -1.04 -6.02 -7.11
CA ASN A 75 -0.03 -6.16 -6.07
C ASN A 75 -0.40 -7.22 -5.03
N THR A 76 -1.66 -7.28 -4.63
CA THR A 76 -2.14 -8.28 -3.67
C THR A 76 -2.04 -9.69 -4.25
N LEU A 77 -2.38 -9.86 -5.52
CA LEU A 77 -2.27 -11.14 -6.21
C LEU A 77 -0.81 -11.56 -6.42
N LEU A 78 0.06 -10.66 -6.88
CA LEU A 78 1.48 -10.94 -7.04
C LEU A 78 2.16 -11.26 -5.70
N ALA A 79 1.85 -10.49 -4.65
CA ALA A 79 2.37 -10.75 -3.30
C ALA A 79 1.84 -12.08 -2.73
N GLY A 80 0.56 -12.40 -2.97
CA GLY A 80 -0.05 -13.68 -2.57
C GLY A 80 0.55 -14.88 -3.32
N LEU A 81 0.87 -14.74 -4.60
CA LEU A 81 1.56 -15.78 -5.35
C LEU A 81 3.01 -15.93 -4.88
N ALA A 82 3.71 -14.82 -4.65
CA ALA A 82 5.06 -14.81 -4.12
C ALA A 82 5.13 -15.44 -2.72
N SER A 83 4.12 -15.24 -1.87
CA SER A 83 4.05 -15.84 -0.53
C SER A 83 3.87 -17.36 -0.57
N VAL A 84 3.02 -17.87 -1.45
CA VAL A 84 2.86 -19.31 -1.69
C VAL A 84 4.15 -19.90 -2.28
N PHE A 85 4.81 -19.19 -3.18
CA PHE A 85 6.09 -19.63 -3.73
C PHE A 85 7.21 -19.65 -2.67
N ALA A 86 7.27 -18.63 -1.81
CA ALA A 86 8.24 -18.55 -0.72
C ALA A 86 8.04 -19.69 0.29
N THR A 87 6.79 -20.01 0.65
CA THR A 87 6.51 -21.15 1.55
C THR A 87 6.89 -22.50 0.92
N LEU A 88 6.68 -22.67 -0.39
CA LEU A 88 7.12 -23.85 -1.13
C LEU A 88 8.64 -24.00 -1.17
N LEU A 89 9.37 -22.89 -1.33
CA LEU A 89 10.83 -22.91 -1.38
C LEU A 89 11.47 -23.15 -0.01
N LEU A 90 10.84 -22.66 1.07
CA LEU A 90 11.35 -22.83 2.43
C LEU A 90 11.07 -24.22 3.03
N ILE A 91 9.97 -24.88 2.63
CA ILE A 91 9.49 -26.12 3.25
C ILE A 91 9.89 -27.34 2.40
N PRO A 92 10.83 -28.19 2.85
CA PRO A 92 11.26 -29.37 2.09
C PRO A 92 10.19 -30.48 2.01
N SER A 93 9.14 -30.44 2.84
CA SER A 93 8.07 -31.44 2.89
C SER A 93 6.75 -30.94 2.31
N MET A 94 6.25 -31.59 1.24
CA MET A 94 5.03 -31.17 0.51
C MET A 94 3.76 -31.06 1.38
N ARG A 95 3.56 -31.97 2.34
CA ARG A 95 2.35 -31.97 3.20
C ARG A 95 2.30 -30.76 4.13
N ASN A 96 3.43 -30.45 4.79
CA ASN A 96 3.51 -29.30 5.69
C ASN A 96 3.46 -27.98 4.91
N CYS A 97 3.98 -27.97 3.68
CA CYS A 97 3.88 -26.83 2.79
C CYS A 97 2.42 -26.47 2.48
N LEU A 98 1.60 -27.47 2.13
CA LEU A 98 0.19 -27.23 1.81
C LEU A 98 -0.59 -26.71 3.02
N LEU A 99 -0.31 -27.25 4.21
CA LEU A 99 -0.94 -26.81 5.46
C LEU A 99 -0.55 -25.38 5.83
N MET A 100 0.74 -25.02 5.67
CA MET A 100 1.20 -23.65 5.92
C MET A 100 0.68 -22.67 4.88
N ALA A 101 0.68 -23.02 3.59
CA ALA A 101 0.09 -22.19 2.55
C ALA A 101 -1.40 -21.93 2.83
N TRP A 102 -2.15 -22.95 3.26
CA TRP A 102 -3.55 -22.79 3.66
C TRP A 102 -3.71 -21.85 4.87
N ALA A 103 -2.87 -21.99 5.89
CA ALA A 103 -2.87 -21.09 7.05
C ALA A 103 -2.54 -19.65 6.64
N THR A 104 -1.54 -19.43 5.79
CA THR A 104 -1.15 -18.11 5.27
C THR A 104 -2.30 -17.46 4.51
N VAL A 105 -2.98 -18.20 3.63
CA VAL A 105 -4.16 -17.70 2.89
C VAL A 105 -5.30 -17.37 3.85
N SER A 106 -5.55 -18.23 4.85
CA SER A 106 -6.60 -18.01 5.84
C SER A 106 -6.38 -16.72 6.66
N ILE A 107 -5.15 -16.46 7.13
CA ILE A 107 -4.82 -15.24 7.87
C ILE A 107 -5.07 -14.00 7.00
N ASN A 108 -4.61 -14.01 5.75
CA ASN A 108 -4.79 -12.89 4.83
C ASN A 108 -6.28 -12.66 4.47
N MET A 109 -7.05 -13.72 4.28
CA MET A 109 -8.50 -13.62 4.09
C MET A 109 -9.19 -13.03 5.32
N GLY A 110 -8.75 -13.40 6.52
CA GLY A 110 -9.24 -12.84 7.78
C GLY A 110 -8.99 -11.33 7.90
N VAL A 111 -7.78 -10.87 7.55
CA VAL A 111 -7.47 -9.43 7.55
C VAL A 111 -8.30 -8.66 6.52
N MET A 112 -8.47 -9.19 5.30
CA MET A 112 -9.34 -8.58 4.30
C MET A 112 -10.80 -8.54 4.76
N ALA A 113 -11.29 -9.61 5.41
CA ALA A 113 -12.63 -9.66 5.96
C ALA A 113 -12.84 -8.61 7.08
N LEU A 114 -11.86 -8.45 7.97
CA LEU A 114 -11.91 -7.41 9.02
C LEU A 114 -11.96 -6.00 8.42
N LEU A 115 -11.14 -5.71 7.41
CA LEU A 115 -11.18 -4.42 6.71
C LEU A 115 -12.53 -4.16 6.03
N CYS A 116 -13.16 -5.22 5.49
CA CYS A 116 -14.49 -5.14 4.90
C CYS A 116 -15.58 -4.90 5.96
N VAL A 117 -15.53 -5.60 7.08
CA VAL A 117 -16.51 -5.46 8.19
C VAL A 117 -16.39 -4.09 8.86
N SER A 118 -15.18 -3.56 8.99
CA SER A 118 -14.95 -2.20 9.51
C SER A 118 -15.43 -1.09 8.56
N GLY A 119 -15.95 -1.42 7.36
CA GLY A 119 -16.44 -0.43 6.41
C GLY A 119 -15.35 0.49 5.84
N CYS A 120 -14.10 0.03 5.86
CA CYS A 120 -12.97 0.84 5.43
C CYS A 120 -12.96 1.02 3.91
N ARG A 121 -12.72 2.26 3.47
CA ARG A 121 -12.52 2.54 2.06
C ARG A 121 -11.15 2.00 1.63
N LEU A 122 -11.12 1.35 0.47
CA LEU A 122 -9.88 0.90 -0.16
C LEU A 122 -9.06 2.15 -0.56
N ASP A 123 -7.98 2.38 0.16
CA ASP A 123 -7.02 3.48 -0.01
C ASP A 123 -5.58 2.93 -0.02
N VAL A 124 -4.60 3.75 -0.40
CA VAL A 124 -3.16 3.42 -0.40
C VAL A 124 -2.75 2.83 0.94
N ILE A 125 -3.22 3.42 2.05
CA ILE A 125 -2.87 2.99 3.40
C ILE A 125 -3.44 1.58 3.69
N THR A 126 -4.70 1.32 3.34
CA THR A 126 -5.29 -0.02 3.51
C THR A 126 -4.61 -1.08 2.63
N THR A 127 -4.13 -0.67 1.45
CA THR A 127 -3.37 -1.55 0.55
C THR A 127 -2.03 -1.94 1.17
N ILE A 128 -1.34 -0.98 1.80
CA ILE A 128 -0.10 -1.25 2.55
C ILE A 128 -0.37 -2.21 3.70
N ILE A 129 -1.47 -2.05 4.43
CA ILE A 129 -1.84 -2.95 5.53
C ILE A 129 -2.07 -4.39 5.03
N ILE A 130 -2.75 -4.55 3.89
CA ILE A 130 -2.95 -5.88 3.26
C ILE A 130 -1.60 -6.49 2.87
N LEU A 131 -0.70 -5.73 2.24
CA LEU A 131 0.63 -6.21 1.85
C LEU A 131 1.50 -6.56 3.07
N LEU A 132 1.42 -5.74 4.12
CA LEU A 132 2.11 -5.99 5.39
C LEU A 132 1.60 -7.26 6.06
N SER A 133 0.29 -7.51 6.03
CA SER A 133 -0.31 -8.77 6.50
C SER A 133 0.25 -9.97 5.75
N ILE A 134 0.39 -9.89 4.42
CA ILE A 134 0.96 -11.00 3.63
C ILE A 134 2.40 -11.29 4.06
N GLY A 135 3.22 -10.25 4.22
CA GLY A 135 4.60 -10.39 4.69
C GLY A 135 4.71 -10.99 6.08
N TYR A 136 3.96 -10.45 7.05
CA TYR A 136 3.95 -10.95 8.43
C TYR A 136 3.47 -12.41 8.52
N SER A 137 2.45 -12.76 7.73
CA SER A 137 1.92 -14.12 7.72
C SER A 137 2.98 -15.15 7.29
N VAL A 138 3.76 -14.86 6.24
CA VAL A 138 4.86 -15.73 5.79
C VAL A 138 6.01 -15.77 6.79
N ASP A 139 6.36 -14.62 7.37
CA ASP A 139 7.42 -14.52 8.37
C ASP A 139 7.13 -15.44 9.57
N PHE A 140 5.91 -15.35 10.11
CA PHE A 140 5.47 -16.24 11.19
C PHE A 140 5.46 -17.72 10.79
N SER A 141 4.99 -18.06 9.59
CA SER A 141 5.01 -19.44 9.11
C SER A 141 6.43 -20.00 8.97
N SER A 142 7.39 -19.18 8.53
CA SER A 142 8.78 -19.59 8.35
C SER A 142 9.48 -19.83 9.69
N HIS A 143 9.32 -18.92 10.65
CA HIS A 143 9.88 -19.05 12.00
C HIS A 143 9.29 -20.27 12.72
N LEU A 144 7.98 -20.47 12.62
CA LEU A 144 7.32 -21.64 13.19
C LEU A 144 7.86 -22.94 12.62
N LEU A 145 8.04 -23.01 11.29
CA LEU A 145 8.58 -24.20 10.63
C LEU A 145 10.01 -24.52 11.05
N VAL A 146 10.91 -23.53 11.05
CA VAL A 146 12.33 -23.74 11.37
C VAL A 146 12.48 -24.27 12.79
N HIS A 147 11.80 -23.66 13.75
CA HIS A 147 11.83 -24.13 15.14
C HIS A 147 11.19 -25.51 15.31
N PHE A 148 10.12 -25.79 14.58
CA PHE A 148 9.48 -27.11 14.58
C PHE A 148 10.41 -28.20 14.04
N HIS A 149 11.14 -27.91 12.96
CA HIS A 149 12.11 -28.83 12.39
C HIS A 149 13.31 -29.07 13.31
N GLN A 150 13.80 -28.02 13.99
CA GLN A 150 14.90 -28.13 14.96
C GLN A 150 14.53 -28.95 16.20
N HIS A 151 13.25 -29.01 16.58
CA HIS A 151 12.75 -29.75 17.74
C HIS A 151 11.92 -30.99 17.37
N ALA A 152 12.09 -31.53 16.15
CA ALA A 152 11.24 -32.56 15.55
C ALA A 152 11.11 -33.87 16.36
N ASN A 153 12.05 -34.15 17.28
CA ASN A 153 12.05 -35.36 18.10
C ASN A 153 11.26 -35.23 19.41
N SER A 154 10.80 -34.03 19.76
CA SER A 154 9.97 -33.80 20.94
C SER A 154 8.92 -32.74 20.60
N PHE A 155 7.76 -33.19 20.13
CA PHE A 155 6.57 -32.34 19.98
C PHE A 155 6.11 -31.89 21.36
N ASN A 156 6.83 -30.92 21.93
CA ASN A 156 6.57 -30.39 23.25
C ASN A 156 5.91 -29.03 23.05
N ALA A 157 4.77 -28.83 23.71
CA ALA A 157 4.09 -27.53 23.77
C ALA A 157 5.05 -26.39 24.21
N GLU A 158 6.13 -26.74 24.89
CA GLU A 158 7.22 -25.87 25.33
C GLU A 158 8.05 -25.27 24.17
N ALA A 159 8.26 -26.02 23.08
CA ALA A 159 8.92 -25.48 21.89
C ALA A 159 8.01 -24.45 21.19
N LEU A 160 6.69 -24.70 21.16
CA LEU A 160 5.72 -23.77 20.60
C LEU A 160 5.58 -22.51 21.46
N SER A 161 5.57 -22.63 22.79
CA SER A 161 5.51 -21.47 23.69
C SER A 161 6.74 -20.57 23.57
N THR A 162 7.92 -21.16 23.35
CA THR A 162 9.18 -20.44 23.14
C THR A 162 9.14 -19.56 21.89
N VAL A 163 8.47 -20.00 20.82
CA VAL A 163 8.29 -19.21 19.57
C VAL A 163 7.08 -18.28 19.64
N ALA A 164 6.01 -18.69 20.32
CA ALA A 164 4.80 -17.87 20.45
C ALA A 164 5.04 -16.61 21.27
N TRP A 165 5.90 -16.66 22.30
CA TRP A 165 6.19 -15.51 23.14
C TRP A 165 6.74 -14.27 22.39
N PRO A 166 7.82 -14.37 21.58
CA PRO A 166 8.32 -13.23 20.81
C PRO A 166 7.32 -12.74 19.75
N ILE A 167 6.55 -13.64 19.15
CA ILE A 167 5.50 -13.29 18.17
C ILE A 167 4.39 -12.46 18.83
N LEU A 168 3.91 -12.92 19.98
CA LEU A 168 2.89 -12.20 20.75
C LEU A 168 3.40 -10.86 21.23
N GLN A 169 4.65 -10.78 21.68
CA GLN A 169 5.28 -9.53 22.08
C GLN A 169 5.36 -8.53 20.91
N SER A 170 5.75 -8.99 19.71
CA SER A 170 5.79 -8.17 18.50
C SER A 170 4.40 -7.65 18.13
N SER A 171 3.40 -8.52 18.11
CA SER A 171 2.01 -8.15 17.82
C SER A 171 1.45 -7.13 18.83
N LEU A 172 1.66 -7.39 20.14
CA LEU A 172 1.21 -6.49 21.20
C LEU A 172 1.86 -5.11 21.09
N SER A 173 3.16 -5.04 20.75
CA SER A 173 3.85 -3.76 20.55
C SER A 173 3.25 -2.95 19.40
N THR A 174 2.81 -3.62 18.34
CA THR A 174 2.16 -2.99 17.19
C THR A 174 0.77 -2.46 17.56
N VAL A 175 -0.01 -3.24 18.33
CA VAL A 175 -1.32 -2.81 18.83
C VAL A 175 -1.18 -1.58 19.73
N ILE A 176 -0.22 -1.58 20.66
CA ILE A 176 0.06 -0.42 21.51
C ILE A 176 0.41 0.80 20.65
N GLY A 177 1.25 0.64 19.63
CA GLY A 177 1.58 1.71 18.67
C GLY A 177 0.36 2.29 17.97
N ILE A 178 -0.57 1.44 17.50
CA ILE A 178 -1.82 1.88 16.85
C ILE A 178 -2.72 2.61 17.84
N VAL A 179 -2.83 2.12 19.08
CA VAL A 179 -3.60 2.78 20.16
C VAL A 179 -3.02 4.17 20.47
N CYS A 180 -1.70 4.34 20.47
CA CYS A 180 -1.06 5.64 20.66
C CYS A 180 -1.37 6.64 19.53
N ILE A 181 -1.67 6.17 18.32
CA ILE A 181 -2.06 7.00 17.16
C ILE A 181 -3.57 7.31 17.16
N SER A 182 -4.37 6.57 17.93
CA SER A 182 -5.83 6.74 18.05
C SER A 182 -6.34 8.18 18.28
N PRO A 183 -5.70 9.06 19.08
CA PRO A 183 -6.19 10.43 19.25
C PRO A 183 -6.04 11.32 17.99
N VAL A 184 -5.34 10.87 16.96
CA VAL A 184 -5.20 11.62 15.72
C VAL A 184 -6.42 11.34 14.83
N ASN A 185 -7.14 12.40 14.43
CA ASN A 185 -8.30 12.34 13.54
C ASN A 185 -7.90 12.00 12.08
N VAL A 186 -7.37 10.80 11.86
CA VAL A 186 -7.01 10.27 10.54
C VAL A 186 -8.01 9.18 10.15
N SER A 187 -8.41 9.13 8.88
CA SER A 187 -9.34 8.11 8.36
C SER A 187 -8.90 6.66 8.63
N VAL A 188 -7.59 6.44 8.81
CA VAL A 188 -7.00 5.14 9.16
C VAL A 188 -7.42 4.70 10.57
N VAL A 189 -7.49 5.62 11.54
CA VAL A 189 -7.88 5.29 12.92
C VAL A 189 -9.35 4.87 12.97
N SER A 190 -10.21 5.54 12.20
CA SER A 190 -11.63 5.16 12.09
C SER A 190 -11.86 3.77 11.49
N CYS A 191 -10.89 3.24 10.75
CA CYS A 191 -10.94 1.88 10.21
C CYS A 191 -10.63 0.81 11.28
N PHE A 192 -9.73 1.12 12.22
CA PHE A 192 -9.31 0.19 13.28
C PHE A 192 -10.21 0.23 14.51
N PHE A 193 -10.70 1.42 14.88
CA PHE A 193 -11.65 1.59 15.97
C PHE A 193 -13.07 1.61 15.39
N VAL A 194 -13.67 0.42 15.27
CA VAL A 194 -15.09 0.24 14.96
C VAL A 194 -15.89 1.11 15.94
N ARG A 195 -16.68 2.04 15.40
CA ARG A 195 -17.60 2.88 16.15
C ARG A 195 -18.99 2.26 16.15
#